data_AF-A0A510W911-F1
#
_entry.id   AF-A0A510W911-F1
#
_cell.length_a   1.000
_cell.length_b   1.000
_cell.length_c   1.000
_cell.angle_alpha   90.00
_cell.angle_beta   90.00
_cell.angle_gamma   90.00
#
_symmetry.space_group_name_H-M   'P 1'
#
loop_
_entity.id
_entity.type
_entity.pdbx_description
1 polymer ?
#
loop_
_entity_poly.entity_id
_entity_poly.type
_entity_poly.pdbx_seq_one_letter_code
_entity_poly.pdbx_strand_id
1 'polypeptide(L)'
;MKVNQEGQFTSTSGKELTGATISFKNGRVVTASDSGKPVGPETIVLNADGSQSDVMAASVGNGAGTYLYTWGTATTASESIELSVPGSTTKYAEKYSTKLTWTLTDVPGN
;
A
#
# COMPACT_ATOMS: atom_id res chain seq x y z
N MET A 1 -9.20 -6.25 1.16
CA MET A 1 -8.69 -4.96 0.64
C MET A 1 -7.34 -5.20 0.01
N LYS A 2 -7.18 -4.74 -1.22
CA LYS A 2 -5.91 -4.81 -1.97
C LYS A 2 -5.52 -3.42 -2.46
N VAL A 3 -4.23 -3.23 -2.72
CA VAL A 3 -3.67 -2.02 -3.33
C VAL A 3 -2.70 -2.41 -4.45
N ASN A 4 -2.70 -1.67 -5.55
CA ASN A 4 -1.70 -1.79 -6.61
C ASN A 4 -1.20 -0.41 -7.04
N GLN A 5 0.05 -0.35 -7.49
CA GLN A 5 0.59 0.79 -8.21
C GLN A 5 0.42 0.51 -9.71
N GLU A 6 -0.37 1.34 -10.39
CA GLU A 6 -0.77 1.12 -11.80
C GLU A 6 0.40 1.12 -12.79
N GLY A 7 1.50 1.79 -12.43
CA GLY A 7 2.65 1.98 -13.30
C GLY A 7 3.77 2.73 -12.60
N GLN A 8 4.91 2.91 -13.27
CA GLN A 8 6.02 3.66 -12.70
C GLN A 8 5.68 5.16 -12.53
N PHE A 9 6.43 5.85 -11.67
CA PHE A 9 6.44 7.31 -11.61
C PHE A 9 6.90 7.85 -12.96
N THR A 10 5.99 8.51 -13.66
CA THR A 10 6.20 9.00 -15.01
C THR A 10 5.96 10.51 -15.06
N SER A 11 6.81 11.22 -15.80
CA SER A 11 6.65 12.66 -16.03
C SER A 11 5.69 12.96 -17.16
N THR A 12 5.31 14.23 -17.31
CA THR A 12 4.46 14.67 -18.43
C THR A 12 5.10 14.45 -19.81
N SER A 13 6.43 14.34 -19.88
CA SER A 13 7.16 14.06 -21.12
C SER A 13 7.43 12.56 -21.33
N GLY A 14 6.90 11.68 -20.46
CA GLY A 14 7.02 10.23 -20.57
C GLY A 14 8.33 9.67 -20.00
N LYS A 15 9.07 10.42 -19.17
CA LYS A 15 10.27 9.92 -18.48
C LYS A 15 9.86 9.17 -17.23
N GLU A 16 10.48 8.01 -16.98
CA GLU A 16 10.20 7.20 -15.80
C GLU A 16 11.31 7.29 -14.75
N LEU A 17 10.94 7.17 -13.47
CA LEU A 17 11.87 6.84 -12.40
C LEU A 17 12.02 5.32 -12.29
N THR A 18 12.70 4.69 -13.26
CA THR A 18 12.81 3.24 -13.35
C THR A 18 13.31 2.61 -12.04
N GLY A 19 12.55 1.62 -11.55
CA GLY A 19 12.84 0.91 -10.30
C GLY A 19 12.50 1.68 -9.02
N ALA A 20 11.84 2.85 -9.09
CA ALA A 20 11.33 3.49 -7.89
C ALA A 20 10.19 2.67 -7.27
N THR A 21 10.22 2.56 -5.95
CA THR A 21 9.32 1.70 -5.17
C THR A 21 8.68 2.49 -4.03
N ILE A 22 7.39 2.21 -3.77
CA ILE A 22 6.67 2.72 -2.61
C ILE A 22 6.60 1.60 -1.58
N SER A 23 7.03 1.86 -0.36
CA SER A 23 6.92 0.94 0.77
C SER A 23 5.99 1.50 1.83
N PHE A 24 5.03 0.69 2.26
CA PHE A 24 4.21 0.90 3.43
C PHE A 24 4.78 0.05 4.55
N LYS A 25 5.02 0.62 5.72
CA LYS A 25 5.59 -0.03 6.89
C LYS A 25 4.71 0.19 8.12
N ASN A 26 4.99 -0.54 9.20
CA ASN A 26 4.30 -0.42 10.49
C ASN A 26 2.78 -0.64 10.37
N GLY A 27 2.37 -1.49 9.42
CA GLY A 27 0.98 -1.86 9.18
C GLY A 27 0.40 -2.63 10.37
N ARG A 28 -0.74 -2.20 10.89
CA ARG A 28 -1.45 -2.90 11.97
C ARG A 28 -2.95 -2.67 11.93
N VAL A 29 -3.68 -3.63 12.50
CA VAL A 29 -5.13 -3.51 12.73
C VAL A 29 -5.39 -2.82 14.06
N VAL A 30 -6.19 -1.77 14.03
CA VAL A 30 -6.71 -1.05 15.20
C VAL A 30 -8.22 -1.22 15.25
N THR A 31 -8.74 -1.58 16.42
CA THR A 31 -10.17 -1.78 16.62
C THR A 31 -10.52 -1.62 18.10
N ALA A 32 -11.76 -1.23 18.38
CA ALA A 32 -12.39 -1.34 19.69
C ALA A 32 -13.33 -2.56 19.79
N SER A 33 -13.45 -3.35 18.72
CA SER A 33 -14.27 -4.56 18.65
C SER A 33 -13.55 -5.74 19.31
N ASP A 34 -14.30 -6.52 20.07
CA ASP A 34 -13.84 -7.80 20.64
C ASP A 34 -14.03 -8.98 19.66
N SER A 35 -14.67 -8.74 18.52
CA SER A 35 -14.88 -9.77 17.50
C SER A 35 -13.56 -10.16 16.82
N GLY A 36 -13.57 -11.35 16.21
CA GLY A 36 -12.45 -11.88 15.45
C GLY A 36 -11.88 -10.87 14.45
N LYS A 37 -10.56 -10.64 14.49
CA LYS A 37 -9.91 -9.52 13.79
C LYS A 37 -9.50 -9.93 12.36
N PRO A 38 -9.62 -9.04 11.36
CA PRO A 38 -8.92 -9.22 10.11
C PRO A 38 -7.40 -9.16 10.35
N VAL A 39 -6.64 -9.61 9.37
CA VAL A 39 -5.18 -9.58 9.37
C VAL A 39 -4.65 -8.82 8.16
N GLY A 40 -3.43 -8.31 8.25
CA GLY A 40 -2.75 -7.63 7.16
C GLY A 40 -1.24 -7.53 7.44
N PRO A 41 -0.40 -7.36 6.41
CA PRO A 41 1.05 -7.43 6.53
C PRO A 41 1.68 -6.16 7.12
N GLU A 42 2.60 -6.28 8.09
CA GLU A 42 3.29 -5.13 8.67
C GLU A 42 4.03 -4.26 7.65
N THR A 43 4.49 -4.86 6.54
CA THR A 43 5.15 -4.18 5.43
C THR A 43 4.57 -4.61 4.09
N ILE A 44 4.35 -3.64 3.21
CA ILE A 44 3.97 -3.82 1.81
C ILE A 44 4.97 -3.06 0.95
N VAL A 45 5.59 -3.72 -0.02
CA VAL A 45 6.37 -3.06 -1.07
C VAL A 45 5.58 -3.15 -2.36
N LEU A 46 5.20 -2.01 -2.93
CA LEU A 46 4.46 -1.99 -4.19
C LEU A 46 5.40 -2.19 -5.38
N ASN A 47 4.96 -3.05 -6.28
CA ASN A 47 5.55 -3.16 -7.61
C ASN A 47 4.77 -2.23 -8.56
N ALA A 48 5.51 -1.53 -9.40
CA ALA A 48 4.97 -0.59 -10.37
C ALA A 48 4.48 -1.26 -11.67
N ASP A 49 4.08 -2.53 -11.60
CA ASP A 49 3.66 -3.38 -12.73
C ASP A 49 2.15 -3.67 -12.72
N GLY A 50 1.40 -3.01 -11.83
CA GLY A 50 -0.04 -3.24 -11.64
C GLY A 50 -0.38 -4.43 -10.74
N SER A 51 0.60 -5.18 -10.23
CA SER A 51 0.33 -6.30 -9.31
C SER A 51 -0.32 -5.83 -8.00
N GLN A 52 -1.29 -6.61 -7.53
CA GLN A 52 -2.03 -6.32 -6.32
C GLN A 52 -1.33 -6.88 -5.08
N SER A 53 -1.22 -6.05 -4.05
CA SER A 53 -0.77 -6.42 -2.71
C SER A 53 -1.94 -6.46 -1.74
N ASP A 54 -1.99 -7.47 -0.87
CA ASP A 54 -2.97 -7.56 0.19
C ASP A 54 -2.70 -6.54 1.30
N VAL A 55 -3.73 -5.80 1.70
CA VAL A 55 -3.66 -4.81 2.77
C VAL A 55 -4.31 -5.34 4.04
N MET A 56 -5.51 -5.89 3.89
CA MET A 56 -6.31 -6.40 4.99
C MET A 56 -7.31 -7.43 4.48
N ALA A 57 -7.40 -8.58 5.14
CA ALA A 57 -8.32 -9.65 4.84
C ALA A 57 -8.91 -10.25 6.13
N ALA A 58 -10.20 -10.58 6.08
CA ALA A 58 -10.88 -11.32 7.15
C ALA A 58 -11.13 -12.76 6.67
N SER A 59 -10.80 -13.75 7.49
CA SER A 59 -11.26 -15.12 7.28
C SER A 59 -12.68 -15.31 7.82
N VAL A 60 -13.31 -16.44 7.48
CA VAL A 60 -14.68 -16.77 7.94
C VAL A 60 -14.78 -16.62 9.46
N GLY A 61 -15.80 -15.89 9.92
CA GLY A 61 -16.03 -15.60 11.34
C GLY A 61 -15.23 -14.42 11.91
N ASN A 62 -14.35 -13.79 11.13
CA ASN A 62 -13.63 -12.56 11.50
C ASN A 62 -14.17 -11.34 10.74
N GLY A 63 -13.83 -10.15 11.19
CA GLY A 63 -14.14 -8.88 10.53
C GLY A 63 -15.48 -8.27 10.91
N ALA A 64 -16.18 -8.78 11.93
CA ALA A 64 -17.42 -8.18 12.41
C ALA A 64 -17.15 -6.93 13.27
N GLY A 65 -17.75 -5.81 12.88
CA GLY A 65 -17.50 -4.50 13.50
C GLY A 65 -16.48 -3.65 12.73
N THR A 66 -16.00 -2.59 13.36
CA THR A 66 -15.14 -1.60 12.70
C THR A 66 -13.66 -1.90 12.93
N TYR A 67 -12.91 -1.99 11.83
CA TYR A 67 -11.47 -2.21 11.84
C TYR A 67 -10.77 -1.14 11.00
N LEU A 68 -9.70 -0.58 11.53
CA LEU A 68 -8.81 0.33 10.82
C LEU A 68 -7.51 -0.40 10.53
N TYR A 69 -7.05 -0.35 9.30
CA TYR A 69 -5.69 -0.72 8.95
C TYR A 69 -4.84 0.56 8.90
N THR A 70 -3.88 0.70 9.81
CA THR A 70 -3.08 1.92 9.96
C THR A 70 -1.60 1.63 9.74
N TRP A 71 -0.88 2.57 9.14
CA TRP A 71 0.58 2.53 8.99
C TRP A 71 1.22 3.48 10.00
N GLY A 72 1.84 2.90 11.03
CA GLY A 72 2.59 3.66 12.03
C GLY A 72 1.75 4.34 13.11
N THR A 73 2.41 5.15 13.93
CA THR A 73 1.85 5.98 15.00
C THR A 73 2.29 7.43 14.80
N ALA A 74 1.90 8.34 15.69
CA ALA A 74 2.44 9.70 15.69
C ALA A 74 3.99 9.74 15.75
N THR A 75 4.64 8.74 16.35
CA THR A 75 6.10 8.68 16.47
C THR A 75 6.79 8.06 15.26
N THR A 76 6.12 7.16 14.53
CA THR A 76 6.71 6.46 13.37
C THR A 76 6.17 6.95 12.02
N ALA A 77 5.25 7.94 12.03
CA ALA A 77 4.54 8.39 10.83
C ALA A 77 5.50 8.83 9.70
N SER A 78 6.61 9.48 10.04
CA SER A 78 7.60 9.97 9.07
C SER A 78 8.31 8.87 8.28
N GLU A 79 8.30 7.63 8.78
CA GLU A 79 9.00 6.48 8.19
C GLU A 79 8.03 5.35 7.80
N SER A 80 6.72 5.59 7.89
CA SER A 80 5.73 4.55 7.64
C SER A 80 5.34 4.44 6.16
N ILE A 81 5.54 5.50 5.38
CA ILE A 81 5.34 5.49 3.93
C ILE A 81 6.59 6.08 3.27
N GLU A 82 7.30 5.27 2.50
CA GLU A 82 8.58 5.66 1.89
C GLU A 82 8.54 5.50 0.38
N LEU A 83 9.18 6.44 -0.31
CA LEU A 83 9.51 6.33 -1.73
C LEU A 83 11.02 6.16 -1.87
N SER A 84 11.46 5.02 -2.40
CA SER A 84 12.86 4.78 -2.76
C SER A 84 13.04 5.01 -4.26
N VAL A 85 13.98 5.88 -4.63
CA VAL A 85 14.34 6.13 -6.03
C VAL A 85 15.80 5.70 -6.25
N PRO A 86 16.06 4.66 -7.06
CA PRO A 86 17.42 4.18 -7.29
C PRO A 86 18.37 5.29 -7.77
N GLY A 87 19.62 5.26 -7.31
CA GLY A 87 20.66 6.17 -7.80
C GLY A 87 20.91 6.01 -9.31
N SER A 88 20.70 4.80 -9.83
CA SER A 88 20.90 4.43 -11.24
C SER A 88 19.86 5.01 -12.20
N THR A 89 18.65 5.38 -11.75
CA THR A 89 17.67 6.01 -12.66
C THR A 89 18.02 7.46 -12.91
N THR A 90 18.04 7.86 -14.18
CA THR A 90 18.21 9.26 -14.58
C THR A 90 17.03 10.08 -14.07
N LYS A 91 17.33 11.26 -13.49
CA LYS A 91 16.33 12.17 -12.93
C LYS A 91 16.36 13.47 -13.73
N TYR A 92 15.32 13.70 -14.53
CA TYR A 92 15.11 14.98 -15.19
C TYR A 92 14.44 15.95 -14.23
N ALA A 93 14.68 17.25 -14.39
CA ALA A 93 14.07 18.32 -13.59
C ALA A 93 12.58 18.52 -13.97
N GLU A 94 11.78 17.48 -13.76
CA GLU A 94 10.37 17.38 -14.09
C GLU A 94 9.57 16.86 -12.88
N LYS A 95 8.25 16.97 -12.95
CA LYS A 95 7.34 16.37 -11.97
C LYS A 95 6.98 14.97 -12.43
N TYR A 96 7.05 14.00 -11.52
CA TYR A 96 6.67 12.62 -11.77
C TYR A 96 5.48 12.25 -10.89
N SER A 97 4.58 11.44 -11.43
CA SER A 97 3.43 10.91 -10.68
C SER A 97 3.17 9.46 -11.05
N THR A 98 2.52 8.75 -10.13
CA THR A 98 1.94 7.42 -10.36
C THR A 98 0.55 7.39 -9.74
N LYS A 99 -0.20 6.33 -9.98
CA LYS A 99 -1.54 6.11 -9.43
C LYS A 99 -1.54 4.85 -8.59
N LEU A 100 -2.05 4.98 -7.36
CA LEU A 100 -2.39 3.84 -6.51
C LEU A 100 -3.89 3.58 -6.62
N THR A 101 -4.27 2.34 -6.89
CA THR A 101 -5.67 1.91 -6.89
C THR A 101 -5.90 1.00 -5.69
N TRP A 102 -6.98 1.28 -4.95
CA TRP A 102 -7.40 0.50 -3.79
C TRP A 102 -8.69 -0.21 -4.15
N THR A 103 -8.72 -1.52 -3.91
CA THR A 103 -9.90 -2.34 -4.21
C THR A 103 -10.39 -3.02 -2.94
N LEU A 104 -11.61 -2.67 -2.55
CA LEU A 104 -12.37 -3.39 -1.54
C LEU A 104 -13.26 -4.41 -2.25
N THR A 105 -13.04 -5.68 -1.97
CA THR A 105 -13.88 -6.77 -2.44
C THR A 105 -14.55 -7.42 -1.24
N ASP A 106 -15.86 -7.60 -1.35
CA ASP A 106 -16.65 -8.45 -0.48
C ASP A 106 -17.03 -9.68 -1.30
N VAL A 107 -16.31 -10.78 -1.11
CA VAL A 107 -16.59 -12.04 -1.81
C VAL A 107 -17.00 -13.03 -0.73
N PRO A 108 -18.24 -13.54 -0.75
CA PRO A 108 -18.62 -14.65 0.11
C PRO A 108 -17.64 -15.80 -0.11
N GLY A 109 -17.00 -16.28 0.96
CA GLY A 109 -16.19 -17.50 0.88
C GLY A 109 -17.08 -18.66 0.45
N ASN A 110 -16.74 -19.29 -0.69
CA ASN A 110 -17.37 -20.54 -1.13
C ASN A 110 -17.01 -21.69 -0.19
#